data_AF-W2GT01-F1
#
_entry.id   AF-W2GT01-F1
#
_cell.length_a   1.000
_cell.length_b   1.000
_cell.length_c   1.000
_cell.angle_alpha   90.00
_cell.angle_beta   90.00
_cell.angle_gamma   90.00
#
_symmetry.space_group_name_H-M   'P 1'
#
loop_
_entity.id
_entity.type
_entity.pdbx_description
1 polymer ?
#
loop_
_entity_poly.entity_id
_entity_poly.type
_entity_poly.pdbx_seq_one_letter_code
_entity_poly.pdbx_strand_id
1 'polypeptide(L)'
;MGLPRKTWIIIGVVVVCAVVGVIVGVVMTSGSSSSTSSTDGVDASSSDSSSRAYTSDGTASSTKKTTKSNKSGSSSITSDPTSVTYSLSAFAIGDWGTTVSQDSCCTRSSTYNDYDINAEDIVANLMNQQAGSADVAPKIIISHGDNFYWTGINSDNGRDTRFTTTFEEKYDGENIKTIPWVNVLGNHDYGGADYICSDSGDGTAACSDSDELVTALKNKFSWQSTYTSPNDDRWILEDHFYVYTIEDADSGVSIDIFNVDSGDADTHGAMQTCCQCYSYAGDDDDTCDNVSRGDDACCGGDTDMYDECMAQFTEWSDDSR
;
A
#
# COMPACT_ATOMS: atom_id res chain seq x y z
N MET A 1 -50.15 -18.79 -20.53
CA MET A 1 -49.79 -20.02 -21.28
C MET A 1 -48.28 -20.14 -21.24
N GLY A 2 -47.75 -21.12 -20.51
CA GLY A 2 -46.31 -21.31 -20.36
C GLY A 2 -45.67 -21.86 -21.64
N LEU A 3 -44.49 -21.37 -22.00
CA LEU A 3 -43.73 -21.84 -23.15
C LEU A 3 -43.36 -23.33 -22.97
N PRO A 4 -43.48 -24.17 -24.03
CA PRO A 4 -43.25 -25.60 -23.91
C PRO A 4 -41.79 -25.90 -23.57
N ARG A 5 -41.57 -26.93 -22.74
CA ARG A 5 -40.27 -27.33 -22.15
C ARG A 5 -39.10 -27.43 -23.14
N LYS A 6 -39.37 -27.70 -24.41
CA LYS A 6 -38.35 -27.74 -25.49
C LYS A 6 -37.78 -26.36 -25.82
N THR A 7 -38.56 -25.30 -25.65
CA THR A 7 -38.13 -23.90 -25.87
C THR A 7 -37.13 -23.46 -24.82
N TRP A 8 -37.33 -23.88 -23.56
CA TRP A 8 -36.40 -23.60 -22.46
C TRP A 8 -35.02 -24.25 -22.64
N ILE A 9 -34.99 -25.46 -23.20
CA ILE A 9 -33.72 -26.16 -23.48
C ILE A 9 -32.97 -25.46 -24.61
N ILE A 10 -33.66 -25.00 -25.66
CA ILE A 10 -33.02 -24.28 -26.77
C ILE A 10 -32.49 -22.92 -26.30
N ILE A 11 -33.24 -22.19 -25.48
CA ILE A 11 -32.79 -20.91 -24.91
C ILE A 11 -31.57 -21.13 -24.01
N GLY A 12 -31.58 -22.15 -23.14
CA GLY A 12 -30.45 -22.48 -22.28
C GLY A 12 -29.18 -22.82 -23.06
N VAL A 13 -29.29 -23.61 -24.14
CA VAL A 13 -28.13 -23.97 -24.98
C VAL A 13 -27.61 -22.76 -25.76
N VAL A 14 -28.49 -21.90 -26.28
CA VAL A 14 -28.07 -20.69 -27.02
C VAL A 14 -27.37 -19.69 -26.10
N VAL A 15 -27.86 -19.50 -24.86
CA VAL A 15 -27.22 -18.60 -23.89
C VAL A 15 -25.86 -19.13 -23.45
N VAL A 16 -25.72 -20.43 -23.18
CA VAL A 16 -24.43 -21.03 -22.81
C VAL A 16 -23.42 -20.94 -23.96
N CYS A 17 -23.83 -21.22 -25.20
CA CYS A 17 -22.94 -21.07 -26.36
C CYS A 17 -22.54 -19.62 -26.62
N ALA A 18 -23.43 -18.64 -26.36
CA ALA A 18 -23.11 -17.22 -26.51
C ALA A 18 -22.10 -16.75 -25.44
N VAL A 19 -22.25 -17.18 -24.18
CA VAL A 19 -21.33 -16.84 -23.09
C VAL A 19 -19.94 -17.45 -23.33
N VAL A 20 -19.88 -18.72 -23.76
CA VAL A 20 -18.60 -19.37 -24.10
C VAL A 20 -17.95 -18.72 -25.33
N GLY A 21 -18.73 -18.31 -26.33
CA GLY A 21 -18.23 -17.60 -27.51
C GLY A 21 -17.62 -16.22 -27.18
N VAL A 22 -18.19 -15.48 -26.23
CA VAL A 22 -17.66 -14.19 -25.77
C VAL A 22 -16.36 -14.37 -24.99
N ILE A 23 -16.28 -15.37 -24.11
CA ILE A 23 -15.06 -15.66 -23.33
C ILE A 23 -13.89 -16.07 -24.23
N VAL A 24 -14.13 -16.94 -25.21
CA VAL A 24 -13.09 -17.35 -26.18
C VAL A 24 -12.68 -16.18 -27.09
N GLY A 25 -13.61 -15.29 -27.45
CA GLY A 25 -13.32 -14.10 -28.24
C GLY A 25 -12.38 -13.10 -27.54
N VAL A 26 -12.60 -12.86 -26.24
CA VAL A 26 -11.78 -11.93 -25.42
C VAL A 26 -10.37 -12.46 -25.18
N VAL A 27 -10.21 -13.78 -25.02
CA VAL A 27 -8.89 -14.43 -24.86
C VAL A 27 -8.09 -14.45 -26.18
N MET A 28 -8.76 -14.42 -27.33
CA MET A 28 -8.09 -14.46 -28.65
C MET A 28 -7.74 -13.07 -29.22
N THR A 29 -8.27 -11.97 -28.66
CA THR A 29 -7.96 -10.59 -29.12
C THR A 29 -6.94 -9.83 -28.26
N SER A 30 -6.50 -10.39 -27.14
CA SER A 30 -5.51 -9.78 -26.24
C SER A 30 -4.04 -10.09 -26.60
N GLY A 31 -3.81 -10.78 -27.73
CA GLY A 31 -2.46 -11.02 -28.25
C GLY A 31 -2.00 -9.94 -29.24
N SER A 32 -1.08 -9.08 -28.79
CA SER A 32 -0.18 -8.18 -29.55
C SER A 32 -0.54 -6.68 -29.51
N SER A 33 -0.08 -5.99 -28.47
CA SER A 33 0.36 -4.59 -28.56
C SER A 33 1.70 -4.44 -27.84
N SER A 34 2.75 -4.21 -28.63
CA SER A 34 4.09 -3.87 -28.16
C SER A 34 4.07 -2.53 -27.43
N SER A 35 4.46 -2.50 -26.16
CA SER A 35 4.70 -1.27 -25.43
C SER A 35 6.05 -0.66 -25.85
N THR A 36 5.96 0.46 -26.56
CA THR A 36 7.07 1.39 -26.79
C THR A 36 7.46 2.00 -25.45
N SER A 37 8.72 1.85 -25.03
CA SER A 37 9.25 2.58 -23.89
C SER A 37 9.43 4.06 -24.24
N SER A 38 8.67 4.93 -23.57
CA SER A 38 8.94 6.36 -23.56
C SER A 38 10.14 6.61 -22.65
N THR A 39 11.25 7.05 -23.23
CA THR A 39 12.37 7.66 -22.51
C THR A 39 12.07 9.14 -22.35
N ASP A 40 11.73 9.58 -21.14
CA ASP A 40 11.72 11.00 -20.81
C ASP A 40 13.15 11.42 -20.45
N GLY A 41 13.75 12.20 -21.34
CA GLY A 41 15.04 12.84 -21.16
C GLY A 41 14.88 14.10 -20.34
N VAL A 42 15.66 14.22 -19.27
CA VAL A 42 15.93 15.49 -18.59
C VAL A 42 17.17 16.12 -19.21
N ASP A 43 16.95 17.20 -19.95
CA ASP A 43 17.98 18.07 -20.51
C ASP A 43 18.71 18.84 -19.41
N ALA A 44 19.93 18.43 -19.08
CA ALA A 44 20.88 19.26 -18.33
C ALA A 44 21.79 19.99 -19.31
N SER A 45 21.47 21.27 -19.54
CA SER A 45 22.27 22.20 -20.34
C SER A 45 23.60 22.47 -19.60
N SER A 46 24.72 22.12 -20.21
CA SER A 46 26.06 22.48 -19.74
C SER A 46 26.69 23.50 -20.70
N SER A 47 26.90 24.71 -20.18
CA SER A 47 27.67 25.78 -20.83
C SER A 47 29.13 25.71 -20.42
N ASP A 48 29.93 25.35 -21.43
CA ASP A 48 31.29 25.73 -21.81
C ASP A 48 32.35 26.26 -20.80
N SER A 49 33.55 25.74 -21.06
CA SER A 49 34.89 26.32 -20.88
C SER A 49 35.55 26.33 -19.48
N SER A 50 36.57 25.51 -19.30
CA SER A 50 37.95 25.97 -19.54
C SER A 50 38.99 24.90 -19.18
N SER A 51 39.80 24.58 -20.19
CA SER A 51 41.01 23.80 -20.11
C SER A 51 42.11 24.53 -19.34
N ARG A 52 42.73 23.87 -18.35
CA ARG A 52 44.15 24.11 -18.01
C ARG A 52 44.88 22.81 -17.71
N ALA A 53 45.98 22.67 -18.44
CA ALA A 53 46.90 21.56 -18.49
C ALA A 53 47.74 21.42 -17.23
N TYR A 54 48.11 20.17 -16.91
CA TYR A 54 49.40 19.86 -16.31
C TYR A 54 50.05 18.73 -17.11
N THR A 55 51.11 19.10 -17.81
CA THR A 55 52.11 18.20 -18.39
C THR A 55 53.04 17.70 -17.29
N SER A 56 53.31 16.39 -17.26
CA SER A 56 54.66 15.93 -16.94
C SER A 56 54.97 14.61 -17.64
N ASP A 57 56.23 14.57 -18.06
CA ASP A 57 56.88 13.73 -19.06
C ASP A 57 57.26 12.34 -18.50
N GLY A 58 57.44 11.37 -19.38
CA GLY A 58 57.77 9.99 -18.98
C GLY A 58 57.78 8.98 -20.13
N THR A 59 58.66 9.19 -21.09
CA THR A 59 58.94 8.22 -22.16
C THR A 59 59.61 6.95 -21.61
N ALA A 60 58.98 5.78 -21.79
CA ALA A 60 59.67 4.49 -21.73
C ALA A 60 59.06 3.49 -22.72
N SER A 61 59.87 3.11 -23.71
CA SER A 61 59.62 2.10 -24.73
C SER A 61 59.47 0.70 -24.12
N SER A 62 58.41 -0.05 -24.47
CA SER A 62 58.51 -1.50 -24.63
C SER A 62 57.39 -2.10 -25.50
N THR A 63 57.83 -2.74 -26.58
CA THR A 63 57.39 -4.04 -27.11
C THR A 63 55.90 -4.37 -27.14
N LYS A 64 55.32 -4.36 -28.35
CA LYS A 64 54.06 -5.06 -28.70
C LYS A 64 54.12 -6.52 -28.21
N LYS A 65 53.40 -6.82 -27.13
CA LYS A 65 52.95 -8.17 -26.80
C LYS A 65 51.46 -8.24 -27.13
N THR A 66 51.12 -9.09 -28.10
CA THR A 66 49.76 -9.55 -28.36
C THR A 66 49.26 -10.34 -27.16
N THR A 67 48.54 -9.68 -26.25
CA THR A 67 47.73 -10.34 -25.23
C THR A 67 46.45 -10.83 -25.87
N LYS A 68 46.28 -12.15 -25.92
CA LYS A 68 45.01 -12.79 -26.21
C LYS A 68 44.00 -12.28 -25.17
N SER A 69 42.99 -11.54 -25.64
CA SER A 69 41.80 -11.22 -24.86
C SER A 69 41.14 -12.54 -24.47
N ASN A 70 41.26 -12.93 -23.20
CA ASN A 70 40.33 -13.89 -22.62
C ASN A 70 38.95 -13.23 -22.70
N LYS A 71 38.12 -13.73 -23.61
CA LYS A 71 36.69 -13.43 -23.61
C LYS A 71 36.17 -13.85 -22.25
N SER A 72 35.84 -12.85 -21.41
CA SER A 72 34.93 -13.04 -20.30
C SER A 72 33.72 -13.76 -20.86
N GLY A 73 33.42 -14.94 -20.32
CA GLY A 73 32.27 -15.72 -20.72
C GLY A 73 31.04 -14.89 -20.48
N SER A 74 30.43 -14.38 -21.54
CA SER A 74 29.06 -13.92 -21.52
C SER A 74 28.21 -15.15 -21.25
N SER A 75 27.90 -15.40 -19.98
CA SER A 75 26.88 -16.36 -19.58
C SER A 75 25.55 -15.83 -20.13
N SER A 76 25.18 -16.30 -21.32
CA SER A 76 23.85 -16.09 -21.86
C SER A 76 22.87 -16.74 -20.89
N ILE A 77 21.94 -15.96 -20.34
CA ILE A 77 20.82 -16.49 -19.57
C ILE A 77 20.03 -17.40 -20.51
N THR A 78 20.01 -18.70 -20.22
CA THR A 78 19.32 -19.74 -21.03
C THR A 78 18.01 -20.19 -20.42
N SER A 79 17.62 -19.66 -19.26
CA SER A 79 16.38 -20.03 -18.58
C SER A 79 15.18 -19.37 -19.23
N ASP A 80 14.16 -20.17 -19.54
CA ASP A 80 12.85 -19.67 -19.99
C ASP A 80 12.03 -19.27 -18.75
N PRO A 81 11.76 -17.96 -18.54
CA PRO A 81 11.04 -17.48 -17.37
C PRO A 81 9.59 -17.98 -17.30
N THR A 82 9.04 -18.51 -18.40
CA THR A 82 7.68 -19.08 -18.43
C THR A 82 7.62 -20.53 -17.96
N SER A 83 8.78 -21.17 -17.77
CA SER A 83 8.89 -22.54 -17.27
C SER A 83 9.24 -22.61 -15.77
N VAL A 84 9.38 -21.45 -15.12
CA VAL A 84 9.75 -21.37 -13.71
C VAL A 84 8.57 -21.82 -12.84
N THR A 85 8.86 -22.69 -11.89
CA THR A 85 7.93 -23.05 -10.80
C THR A 85 8.28 -22.19 -9.60
N TYR A 86 7.33 -21.38 -9.14
CA TYR A 86 7.47 -20.63 -7.89
C TYR A 86 7.21 -21.57 -6.71
N SER A 87 7.89 -21.34 -5.58
CA SER A 87 7.68 -22.07 -4.32
C SER A 87 7.10 -21.20 -3.21
N LEU A 88 7.09 -19.89 -3.44
CA LEU A 88 6.52 -18.87 -2.56
C LEU A 88 5.62 -17.94 -3.35
N SER A 89 4.54 -17.53 -2.72
CA SER A 89 3.68 -16.46 -3.20
C SER A 89 3.21 -15.64 -2.00
N ALA A 90 2.86 -14.39 -2.28
CA ALA A 90 2.34 -13.42 -1.32
C ALA A 90 1.25 -12.60 -2.02
N PHE A 91 0.29 -12.10 -1.25
CA PHE A 91 -0.50 -10.96 -1.69
C PHE A 91 0.15 -9.67 -1.23
N ALA A 92 -0.09 -8.60 -1.99
CA ALA A 92 0.28 -7.23 -1.66
C ALA A 92 -0.97 -6.36 -1.86
N ILE A 93 -1.35 -5.63 -0.83
CA ILE A 93 -2.54 -4.77 -0.79
C ILE A 93 -2.22 -3.51 0.02
N GLY A 94 -2.88 -2.40 -0.25
CA GLY A 94 -2.77 -1.13 0.48
C GLY A 94 -4.06 -0.35 0.27
N ASP A 95 -4.31 0.68 1.10
CA ASP A 95 -5.49 1.54 0.97
C ASP A 95 -6.81 0.72 0.95
N TRP A 96 -6.84 -0.38 1.69
CA TRP A 96 -7.90 -1.37 1.61
C TRP A 96 -8.98 -1.19 2.66
N GLY A 97 -8.66 -0.49 3.74
CA GLY A 97 -9.58 -0.25 4.84
C GLY A 97 -10.83 0.47 4.37
N THR A 98 -11.93 0.24 5.07
CA THR A 98 -13.14 1.05 4.93
C THR A 98 -13.54 1.68 6.26
N THR A 99 -14.50 2.60 6.22
CA THR A 99 -15.16 3.06 7.46
C THR A 99 -16.18 2.02 7.91
N VAL A 100 -16.54 2.02 9.20
CA VAL A 100 -17.58 1.10 9.73
C VAL A 100 -18.96 1.28 9.06
N SER A 101 -19.17 2.39 8.36
CA SER A 101 -20.38 2.70 7.60
C SER A 101 -20.22 2.56 6.09
N GLN A 102 -19.13 1.95 5.60
CA GLN A 102 -18.82 1.79 4.18
C GLN A 102 -18.79 3.12 3.40
N ASP A 103 -18.22 4.15 4.02
CA ASP A 103 -17.95 5.43 3.36
C ASP A 103 -16.68 5.34 2.47
N SER A 104 -16.62 6.18 1.44
CA SER A 104 -15.55 6.14 0.44
C SER A 104 -15.28 7.52 -0.18
N CYS A 105 -14.01 7.86 -0.39
CA CYS A 105 -13.62 9.06 -1.14
C CYS A 105 -14.09 8.99 -2.61
N CYS A 106 -14.32 7.79 -3.13
CA CYS A 106 -14.83 7.57 -4.48
C CYS A 106 -16.20 8.22 -4.70
N THR A 107 -16.97 8.52 -3.64
CA THR A 107 -18.24 9.27 -3.72
C THR A 107 -18.10 10.62 -4.43
N ARG A 108 -16.90 11.21 -4.44
CA ARG A 108 -16.56 12.46 -5.14
C ARG A 108 -16.43 12.27 -6.65
N SER A 109 -16.25 11.04 -7.12
CA SER A 109 -16.10 10.72 -8.55
C SER A 109 -17.44 10.66 -9.27
N SER A 110 -17.47 11.20 -10.49
CA SER A 110 -18.64 11.06 -11.39
C SER A 110 -18.93 9.62 -11.82
N THR A 111 -17.99 8.69 -11.63
CA THR A 111 -18.13 7.27 -11.97
C THR A 111 -18.44 6.39 -10.75
N TYR A 112 -18.65 6.98 -9.58
CA TYR A 112 -18.96 6.28 -8.35
C TYR A 112 -20.15 5.33 -8.51
N ASN A 113 -19.99 4.09 -8.08
CA ASN A 113 -21.00 3.06 -8.19
C ASN A 113 -20.85 1.98 -7.11
N ASP A 114 -21.69 0.95 -7.17
CA ASP A 114 -21.72 -0.13 -6.18
C ASP A 114 -20.41 -0.92 -6.06
N TYR A 115 -19.56 -0.95 -7.10
CA TYR A 115 -18.23 -1.57 -7.01
C TYR A 115 -17.32 -0.81 -6.03
N ASP A 116 -17.42 0.52 -5.97
CA ASP A 116 -16.62 1.34 -5.07
C ASP A 116 -17.06 1.15 -3.60
N ILE A 117 -18.37 1.04 -3.36
CA ILE A 117 -18.94 0.79 -2.02
C ILE A 117 -18.48 -0.56 -1.47
N ASN A 118 -18.43 -1.57 -2.34
CA ASN A 118 -18.15 -2.96 -1.96
C ASN A 118 -16.71 -3.37 -2.31
N ALA A 119 -15.81 -2.42 -2.54
CA ALA A 119 -14.47 -2.69 -3.04
C ALA A 119 -13.70 -3.66 -2.13
N GLU A 120 -13.72 -3.43 -0.82
CA GLU A 120 -13.09 -4.29 0.18
C GLU A 120 -13.65 -5.72 0.16
N ASP A 121 -14.98 -5.87 0.22
CA ASP A 121 -15.65 -7.17 0.17
C ASP A 121 -15.32 -7.95 -1.14
N ILE A 122 -15.28 -7.23 -2.27
CA ILE A 122 -14.94 -7.81 -3.58
C ILE A 122 -13.48 -8.26 -3.61
N VAL A 123 -12.55 -7.41 -3.16
CA VAL A 123 -11.12 -7.73 -3.13
C VAL A 123 -10.84 -8.90 -2.20
N ALA A 124 -11.42 -8.90 -0.98
CA ALA A 124 -11.28 -10.01 -0.05
C ALA A 124 -11.80 -11.34 -0.65
N ASN A 125 -12.94 -11.29 -1.34
CA ASN A 125 -13.50 -12.46 -2.02
C ASN A 125 -12.60 -12.97 -3.16
N LEU A 126 -12.04 -12.05 -3.98
CA LEU A 126 -11.12 -12.40 -5.07
C LEU A 126 -9.80 -12.96 -4.53
N MET A 127 -9.25 -12.37 -3.47
CA MET A 127 -8.07 -12.90 -2.78
C MET A 127 -8.33 -14.32 -2.28
N ASN A 128 -9.47 -14.58 -1.65
CA ASN A 128 -9.84 -15.92 -1.18
C ASN A 128 -9.96 -16.94 -2.31
N GLN A 129 -10.60 -16.58 -3.43
CA GLN A 129 -10.71 -17.46 -4.60
C GLN A 129 -9.34 -17.72 -5.25
N GLN A 130 -8.51 -16.69 -5.37
CA GLN A 130 -7.18 -16.80 -5.94
C GLN A 130 -6.28 -17.68 -5.06
N ALA A 131 -6.31 -17.51 -3.74
CA ALA A 131 -5.56 -18.34 -2.80
C ALA A 131 -5.96 -19.82 -2.90
N GLY A 132 -7.26 -20.12 -3.01
CA GLY A 132 -7.76 -21.49 -3.11
C GLY A 132 -7.54 -22.17 -4.48
N SER A 133 -7.22 -21.41 -5.53
CA SER A 133 -7.03 -21.93 -6.90
C SER A 133 -5.59 -21.86 -7.39
N ALA A 134 -4.71 -21.16 -6.69
CA ALA A 134 -3.30 -21.05 -7.05
C ALA A 134 -2.55 -22.38 -6.85
N ASP A 135 -1.61 -22.68 -7.76
CA ASP A 135 -0.67 -23.80 -7.59
C ASP A 135 0.22 -23.62 -6.34
N VAL A 136 0.49 -22.36 -5.98
CA VAL A 136 1.24 -21.96 -4.78
C VAL A 136 0.37 -21.00 -3.99
N ALA A 137 -0.20 -21.49 -2.88
CA ALA A 137 -1.00 -20.67 -1.99
C ALA A 137 -0.14 -19.57 -1.33
N PRO A 138 -0.68 -18.35 -1.16
CA PRO A 138 0.04 -17.26 -0.53
C PRO A 138 0.39 -17.62 0.92
N LYS A 139 1.65 -17.37 1.31
CA LYS A 139 2.11 -17.58 2.69
C LYS A 139 1.91 -16.35 3.57
N ILE A 140 1.70 -15.19 2.96
CA ILE A 140 1.61 -13.90 3.63
C ILE A 140 0.74 -12.94 2.81
N ILE A 141 0.11 -12.00 3.49
CA ILE A 141 -0.49 -10.80 2.92
C ILE A 141 0.33 -9.59 3.40
N ILE A 142 0.86 -8.81 2.47
CA ILE A 142 1.63 -7.60 2.74
C ILE A 142 0.68 -6.40 2.62
N SER A 143 0.40 -5.76 3.75
CA SER A 143 -0.45 -4.57 3.86
C SER A 143 0.41 -3.31 3.89
N HIS A 144 0.21 -2.43 2.91
CA HIS A 144 0.97 -1.19 2.72
C HIS A 144 0.36 0.03 3.44
N GLY A 145 -0.45 -0.21 4.48
CA GLY A 145 -1.04 0.85 5.30
C GLY A 145 -2.36 1.38 4.77
N ASP A 146 -2.83 2.41 5.45
CA ASP A 146 -4.21 2.91 5.39
C ASP A 146 -5.21 1.79 5.67
N ASN A 147 -4.95 1.11 6.79
CA ASN A 147 -5.70 -0.05 7.24
C ASN A 147 -7.11 0.35 7.72
N PHE A 148 -7.26 1.54 8.30
CA PHE A 148 -8.52 2.00 8.89
C PHE A 148 -8.87 3.45 8.53
N TYR A 149 -9.61 3.64 7.44
CA TYR A 149 -10.13 4.96 7.09
C TYR A 149 -11.25 5.45 8.04
N TRP A 150 -11.44 6.76 8.23
CA TRP A 150 -10.58 7.87 7.78
C TRP A 150 -9.50 8.26 8.80
N THR A 151 -9.68 7.86 10.06
CA THR A 151 -8.95 8.42 11.22
C THR A 151 -8.32 7.34 12.10
N GLY A 152 -8.14 6.14 11.55
CA GLY A 152 -7.53 5.03 12.27
C GLY A 152 -8.47 4.47 13.33
N ILE A 153 -7.88 4.10 14.45
CA ILE A 153 -8.57 3.66 15.67
C ILE A 153 -8.64 4.86 16.62
N ASN A 154 -9.82 5.25 17.10
CA ASN A 154 -9.99 6.46 17.91
C ASN A 154 -9.82 6.19 19.42
N SER A 155 -10.12 4.98 19.87
CA SER A 155 -9.95 4.62 21.27
C SER A 155 -9.67 3.13 21.45
N ASP A 156 -9.11 2.78 22.61
CA ASP A 156 -8.92 1.39 23.05
C ASP A 156 -10.26 0.62 23.08
N ASN A 157 -11.34 1.29 23.51
CA ASN A 157 -12.68 0.70 23.53
C ASN A 157 -13.23 0.46 22.11
N GLY A 158 -12.92 1.34 21.15
CA GLY A 158 -13.34 1.22 19.76
C GLY A 158 -12.53 0.21 18.95
N ARG A 159 -11.26 -0.04 19.34
CA ARG A 159 -10.28 -0.90 18.65
C ARG A 159 -10.86 -2.22 18.17
N ASP A 160 -11.38 -3.04 19.08
CA ASP A 160 -11.82 -4.40 18.74
C ASP A 160 -13.02 -4.38 17.79
N THR A 161 -13.91 -3.38 17.92
CA THR A 161 -15.06 -3.22 17.01
C THR A 161 -14.59 -2.80 15.61
N ARG A 162 -13.57 -1.91 15.53
CA ARG A 162 -12.96 -1.51 14.25
C ARG A 162 -12.33 -2.70 13.54
N PHE A 163 -11.45 -3.44 14.21
CA PHE A 163 -10.85 -4.66 13.66
C PHE A 163 -11.89 -5.69 13.25
N THR A 164 -12.91 -5.93 14.08
CA THR A 164 -13.97 -6.91 13.74
C THR A 164 -14.68 -6.52 12.45
N THR A 165 -15.18 -5.29 12.37
CA THR A 165 -16.05 -4.83 11.29
C THR A 165 -15.33 -4.66 9.95
N THR A 166 -14.08 -4.19 9.99
CA THR A 166 -13.34 -3.75 8.79
C THR A 166 -12.15 -4.64 8.45
N PHE A 167 -11.83 -5.64 9.26
CA PHE A 167 -10.75 -6.57 8.95
C PHE A 167 -11.20 -8.03 9.12
N GLU A 168 -11.63 -8.42 10.32
CA GLU A 168 -11.88 -9.83 10.62
C GLU A 168 -13.10 -10.41 9.91
N GLU A 169 -14.20 -9.65 9.82
CA GLU A 169 -15.41 -10.05 9.08
C GLU A 169 -15.21 -9.99 7.56
N LYS A 170 -14.26 -9.18 7.08
CA LYS A 170 -14.02 -8.92 5.65
C LYS A 170 -13.11 -9.96 5.04
N TYR A 171 -12.00 -10.25 5.71
CA TYR A 171 -10.99 -11.20 5.27
C TYR A 171 -11.15 -12.57 5.95
N ASP A 172 -12.38 -13.08 5.99
CA ASP A 172 -12.78 -14.30 6.72
C ASP A 172 -12.79 -15.58 5.86
N GLY A 173 -12.46 -15.47 4.57
CA GLY A 173 -12.54 -16.55 3.59
C GLY A 173 -11.64 -17.74 3.92
N GLU A 174 -12.12 -18.96 3.70
CA GLU A 174 -11.46 -20.22 4.13
C GLU A 174 -10.01 -20.40 3.69
N ASN A 175 -9.59 -19.79 2.58
CA ASN A 175 -8.24 -19.90 2.02
C ASN A 175 -7.31 -18.76 2.46
N ILE A 176 -7.84 -17.71 3.11
CA ILE A 176 -7.05 -16.53 3.54
C ILE A 176 -7.19 -16.22 5.04
N LYS A 177 -8.16 -16.84 5.72
CA LYS A 177 -8.55 -16.53 7.09
C LYS A 177 -7.40 -16.60 8.09
N THR A 178 -6.47 -17.52 7.90
CA THR A 178 -5.34 -17.75 8.82
C THR A 178 -4.00 -17.32 8.24
N ILE A 179 -3.99 -16.68 7.06
CA ILE A 179 -2.75 -16.19 6.46
C ILE A 179 -2.29 -14.96 7.26
N PRO A 180 -1.01 -14.90 7.68
CA PRO A 180 -0.47 -13.73 8.36
C PRO A 180 -0.53 -12.48 7.48
N TRP A 181 -0.79 -11.34 8.10
CA TRP A 181 -0.76 -10.00 7.54
C TRP A 181 0.42 -9.27 8.14
N VAL A 182 1.40 -8.89 7.32
CA VAL A 182 2.46 -7.96 7.73
C VAL A 182 2.01 -6.56 7.33
N ASN A 183 1.89 -5.67 8.31
CA ASN A 183 1.27 -4.37 8.13
C ASN A 183 2.27 -3.25 8.38
N VAL A 184 2.13 -2.17 7.65
CA VAL A 184 2.59 -0.83 8.05
C VAL A 184 1.38 0.04 8.31
N LEU A 185 1.59 1.23 8.88
CA LEU A 185 0.55 2.26 8.97
C LEU A 185 0.69 3.25 7.82
N GLY A 186 -0.45 3.77 7.39
CA GLY A 186 -0.55 4.92 6.49
C GLY A 186 -0.99 6.18 7.24
N ASN A 187 -1.11 7.30 6.54
CA ASN A 187 -1.50 8.56 7.16
C ASN A 187 -2.91 8.49 7.78
N HIS A 188 -3.85 7.74 7.19
CA HIS A 188 -5.20 7.59 7.75
C HIS A 188 -5.21 6.81 9.06
N ASP A 189 -4.29 5.87 9.24
CA ASP A 189 -4.13 5.13 10.49
C ASP A 189 -3.71 6.04 11.66
N TYR A 190 -2.99 7.12 11.37
CA TYR A 190 -2.56 8.13 12.33
C TYR A 190 -3.56 9.28 12.53
N GLY A 191 -4.73 9.25 11.86
CA GLY A 191 -5.75 10.30 11.96
C GLY A 191 -6.09 10.96 10.62
N GLY A 192 -5.35 10.66 9.55
CA GLY A 192 -5.57 11.22 8.22
C GLY A 192 -5.23 12.70 8.22
N ALA A 193 -6.21 13.54 7.90
CA ALA A 193 -6.16 15.00 8.06
C ALA A 193 -7.32 15.50 8.94
N ASP A 194 -7.87 14.62 9.79
CA ASP A 194 -8.84 14.94 10.83
C ASP A 194 -8.11 15.11 12.18
N TYR A 195 -8.83 15.34 13.28
CA TYR A 195 -8.22 15.39 14.60
C TYR A 195 -7.63 14.03 15.00
N ILE A 196 -6.42 14.07 15.57
CA ILE A 196 -5.72 12.88 16.07
C ILE A 196 -6.33 12.42 17.40
N CYS A 197 -6.65 13.37 18.28
CA CYS A 197 -7.27 13.11 19.58
C CYS A 197 -8.74 12.70 19.43
N SER A 198 -9.30 12.14 20.50
CA SER A 198 -10.65 11.56 20.47
C SER A 198 -11.49 11.99 21.67
N ASP A 199 -12.78 12.15 21.44
CA ASP A 199 -13.75 12.42 22.49
C ASP A 199 -14.13 11.14 23.27
N SER A 200 -14.90 11.31 24.34
CA SER A 200 -15.36 10.19 25.17
C SER A 200 -16.30 9.19 24.47
N GLY A 201 -16.78 9.52 23.27
CA GLY A 201 -17.72 8.75 22.46
C GLY A 201 -17.07 8.04 21.26
N ASP A 202 -15.73 7.94 21.21
CA ASP A 202 -14.97 7.37 20.08
C ASP A 202 -15.00 8.23 18.80
N GLY A 203 -15.45 9.49 18.90
CA GLY A 203 -15.35 10.50 17.86
C GLY A 203 -14.00 11.22 17.89
N THR A 204 -13.65 11.94 16.82
CA THR A 204 -12.44 12.77 16.78
C THR A 204 -12.67 14.10 17.50
N ALA A 205 -11.64 14.64 18.13
CA ALA A 205 -11.69 15.92 18.84
C ALA A 205 -10.32 16.60 18.86
N ALA A 206 -10.31 17.93 18.90
CA ALA A 206 -9.08 18.70 19.02
C ALA A 206 -8.32 18.32 20.31
N CYS A 207 -7.01 18.11 20.18
CA CYS A 207 -6.12 17.93 21.32
C CYS A 207 -6.05 19.22 22.15
N SER A 208 -5.91 19.09 23.47
CA SER A 208 -5.82 20.21 24.39
C SER A 208 -4.41 20.81 24.49
N ASP A 209 -3.38 20.01 24.23
CA ASP A 209 -1.98 20.41 24.18
C ASP A 209 -1.11 19.39 23.40
N SER A 210 0.17 19.72 23.23
CA SER A 210 1.15 18.88 22.53
C SER A 210 1.37 17.51 23.18
N ASP A 211 1.32 17.43 24.51
CA ASP A 211 1.51 16.16 25.23
C ASP A 211 0.36 15.20 24.93
N GLU A 212 -0.88 15.71 24.91
CA GLU A 212 -2.05 14.94 24.52
C GLU A 212 -1.96 14.51 23.06
N LEU A 213 -1.54 15.41 22.15
CA LEU A 213 -1.38 15.09 20.73
C LEU A 213 -0.38 13.94 20.54
N VAL A 214 0.83 14.07 21.07
CA VAL A 214 1.88 13.05 20.92
C VAL A 214 1.45 11.72 21.56
N THR A 215 0.74 11.79 22.68
CA THR A 215 0.16 10.60 23.32
C THR A 215 -0.89 9.95 22.44
N ALA A 216 -1.81 10.71 21.84
CA ALA A 216 -2.83 10.20 20.95
C ALA A 216 -2.21 9.57 19.69
N LEU A 217 -1.20 10.20 19.09
CA LEU A 217 -0.47 9.68 17.93
C LEU A 217 0.21 8.34 18.25
N LYS A 218 0.86 8.23 19.42
CA LYS A 218 1.42 6.95 19.91
C LYS A 218 0.35 5.89 20.15
N ASN A 219 -0.81 6.31 20.66
CA ASN A 219 -1.91 5.40 20.90
C ASN A 219 -2.45 4.80 19.59
N LYS A 220 -2.57 5.60 18.51
CA LYS A 220 -2.97 5.13 17.16
C LYS A 220 -2.15 3.92 16.70
N PHE A 221 -0.83 4.02 16.81
CA PHE A 221 0.08 2.90 16.53
C PHE A 221 -0.14 1.74 17.52
N SER A 222 -0.15 2.03 18.83
CA SER A 222 -0.24 0.99 19.86
C SER A 222 -1.50 0.15 19.75
N TRP A 223 -2.63 0.74 19.35
CA TRP A 223 -3.89 0.03 19.19
C TRP A 223 -3.83 -0.96 18.02
N GLN A 224 -2.98 -0.75 17.04
CA GLN A 224 -2.77 -1.73 15.97
C GLN A 224 -1.69 -2.74 16.34
N SER A 225 -0.56 -2.30 16.89
CA SER A 225 0.59 -3.21 17.16
C SER A 225 0.37 -4.15 18.33
N THR A 226 -0.56 -3.82 19.23
CA THR A 226 -0.93 -4.68 20.37
C THR A 226 -2.23 -5.46 20.15
N TYR A 227 -2.82 -5.37 18.96
CA TYR A 227 -4.00 -6.16 18.62
C TYR A 227 -3.63 -7.63 18.45
N THR A 228 -4.47 -8.52 18.97
CA THR A 228 -4.33 -9.97 18.78
C THR A 228 -5.51 -10.46 17.96
N SER A 229 -5.23 -10.92 16.74
CA SER A 229 -6.29 -11.43 15.89
C SER A 229 -6.86 -12.74 16.45
N PRO A 230 -8.20 -12.93 16.46
CA PRO A 230 -8.81 -14.22 16.81
C PRO A 230 -8.51 -15.33 15.78
N ASN A 231 -7.92 -14.99 14.63
CA ASN A 231 -7.63 -15.91 13.54
C ASN A 231 -6.12 -16.17 13.45
N ASP A 232 -5.61 -17.01 14.36
CA ASP A 232 -4.20 -17.40 14.46
C ASP A 232 -3.22 -16.25 14.71
N ASP A 233 -3.68 -15.18 15.38
CA ASP A 233 -2.88 -13.98 15.66
C ASP A 233 -2.22 -13.41 14.38
N ARG A 234 -2.99 -13.41 13.28
CA ARG A 234 -2.49 -13.06 11.95
C ARG A 234 -2.19 -11.59 11.73
N TRP A 235 -2.37 -10.71 12.71
CA TRP A 235 -2.08 -9.28 12.54
C TRP A 235 -0.67 -8.98 13.04
N ILE A 236 0.29 -8.85 12.12
CA ILE A 236 1.70 -8.61 12.44
C ILE A 236 2.03 -7.15 12.16
N LEU A 237 2.34 -6.41 13.22
CA LEU A 237 2.84 -5.05 13.21
C LEU A 237 3.79 -4.91 14.40
N GLU A 238 5.08 -5.18 14.19
CA GLU A 238 6.04 -5.33 15.29
C GLU A 238 6.65 -3.99 15.71
N ASP A 239 6.90 -3.10 14.76
CA ASP A 239 7.43 -1.76 14.98
C ASP A 239 7.15 -0.86 13.76
N HIS A 240 7.61 0.39 13.77
CA HIS A 240 7.59 1.30 12.62
C HIS A 240 8.58 0.87 11.52
N PHE A 241 9.67 0.19 11.92
CA PHE A 241 10.56 -0.53 11.01
C PHE A 241 10.81 -1.94 11.52
N TYR A 242 10.48 -2.95 10.72
CA TYR A 242 10.74 -4.33 11.08
C TYR A 242 10.89 -5.23 9.86
N VAL A 243 11.62 -6.33 10.02
CA VAL A 243 11.86 -7.31 8.95
C VAL A 243 11.11 -8.59 9.26
N TYR A 244 10.26 -9.01 8.33
CA TYR A 244 9.55 -10.28 8.41
C TYR A 244 10.04 -11.23 7.31
N THR A 245 10.45 -12.45 7.69
CA THR A 245 10.95 -13.45 6.74
C THR A 245 9.91 -14.53 6.52
N ILE A 246 9.62 -14.82 5.26
CA ILE A 246 8.93 -16.05 4.86
C ILE A 246 9.92 -17.02 4.21
N GLU A 247 9.75 -18.32 4.47
CA GLU A 247 10.59 -19.36 3.89
C GLU A 247 9.74 -20.51 3.34
N ASP A 248 10.21 -21.10 2.26
CA ASP A 248 9.80 -22.41 1.80
C ASP A 248 10.92 -23.42 2.03
N ALA A 249 10.80 -24.19 3.13
CA ALA A 249 11.83 -25.11 3.57
C ALA A 249 12.15 -26.22 2.53
N ASP A 250 11.17 -26.61 1.70
CA ASP A 250 11.35 -27.66 0.70
C ASP A 250 12.21 -27.18 -0.48
N SER A 251 12.00 -25.95 -0.94
CA SER A 251 12.83 -25.33 -1.98
C SER A 251 14.08 -24.62 -1.44
N GLY A 252 14.11 -24.29 -0.14
CA GLY A 252 15.14 -23.47 0.50
C GLY A 252 15.10 -22.00 0.10
N VAL A 253 14.00 -21.53 -0.50
CA VAL A 253 13.82 -20.12 -0.87
C VAL A 253 13.26 -19.36 0.33
N SER A 254 13.86 -18.21 0.65
CA SER A 254 13.32 -17.25 1.61
C SER A 254 13.14 -15.86 0.99
N ILE A 255 12.21 -15.08 1.54
CA ILE A 255 11.98 -13.68 1.20
C ILE A 255 11.98 -12.90 2.51
N ASP A 256 12.87 -11.91 2.59
CA ASP A 256 12.86 -10.91 3.66
C ASP A 256 12.01 -9.71 3.20
N ILE A 257 11.05 -9.34 4.03
CA ILE A 257 10.11 -8.23 3.79
C ILE A 257 10.49 -7.14 4.78
N PHE A 258 10.97 -6.01 4.24
CA PHE A 258 11.31 -4.82 5.02
C PHE A 258 10.08 -3.93 5.09
N ASN A 259 9.42 -3.93 6.25
CA ASN A 259 8.25 -3.11 6.50
C ASN A 259 8.73 -1.76 7.05
N VAL A 260 8.40 -0.68 6.34
CA VAL A 260 8.86 0.67 6.65
C VAL A 260 7.64 1.59 6.71
N ASP A 261 7.40 2.16 7.87
CA ASP A 261 6.47 3.28 8.02
C ASP A 261 7.10 4.55 7.42
N SER A 262 6.43 5.12 6.43
CA SER A 262 6.87 6.33 5.72
C SER A 262 6.02 7.55 6.05
N GLY A 263 5.43 7.57 7.25
CA GLY A 263 4.58 8.64 7.73
C GLY A 263 5.23 10.03 7.71
N ASP A 264 6.56 10.16 7.71
CA ASP A 264 7.26 11.45 7.58
C ASP A 264 7.34 12.02 6.15
N ALA A 265 6.63 11.42 5.19
CA ALA A 265 6.57 11.90 3.82
C ALA A 265 6.05 13.35 3.70
N ASP A 266 6.66 14.12 2.79
CA ASP A 266 6.34 15.54 2.54
C ASP A 266 4.89 15.79 2.07
N THR A 267 4.25 14.78 1.48
CA THR A 267 2.87 14.84 0.96
C THR A 267 2.10 13.60 1.36
N HIS A 268 0.84 13.76 1.78
CA HIS A 268 0.02 12.65 2.28
C HIS A 268 0.68 11.87 3.44
N GLY A 269 1.46 12.59 4.25
CA GLY A 269 2.11 12.09 5.46
C GLY A 269 1.96 13.10 6.59
N ALA A 270 3.02 13.27 7.37
CA ALA A 270 3.05 14.01 8.62
C ALA A 270 2.51 15.44 8.49
N MET A 271 2.77 16.14 7.39
CA MET A 271 2.23 17.48 7.18
C MET A 271 0.69 17.54 7.29
N GLN A 272 -0.01 16.62 6.63
CA GLN A 272 -1.47 16.59 6.63
C GLN A 272 -2.01 16.12 7.98
N THR A 273 -1.40 15.07 8.54
CA THR A 273 -1.77 14.50 9.84
C THR A 273 -1.54 15.48 10.98
N CYS A 274 -0.43 16.20 11.00
CA CYS A 274 -0.14 17.17 12.04
C CYS A 274 -0.95 18.47 11.87
N CYS A 275 -1.28 18.87 10.64
CA CYS A 275 -2.18 20.01 10.43
C CYS A 275 -3.63 19.71 10.81
N GLN A 276 -4.14 18.49 10.62
CA GLN A 276 -5.53 18.13 10.98
C GLN A 276 -6.56 19.05 10.29
N CYS A 277 -6.27 19.40 9.03
CA CYS A 277 -6.89 20.57 8.40
C CYS A 277 -8.40 20.48 8.25
N TYR A 278 -8.94 19.32 7.86
CA TYR A 278 -10.37 19.19 7.62
C TYR A 278 -11.20 19.45 8.88
N SER A 279 -10.65 19.17 10.07
CA SER A 279 -11.36 19.40 11.32
C SER A 279 -11.27 20.83 11.84
N TYR A 280 -10.21 21.55 11.47
CA TYR A 280 -10.04 22.98 11.81
C TYR A 280 -10.64 23.92 10.75
N ALA A 281 -10.71 23.52 9.48
CA ALA A 281 -11.28 24.30 8.38
C ALA A 281 -12.81 24.37 8.40
N GLY A 282 -13.48 23.42 9.08
CA GLY A 282 -14.93 23.37 9.16
C GLY A 282 -15.56 23.02 7.81
N ASP A 283 -16.39 23.90 7.26
CA ASP A 283 -17.06 23.67 5.97
C ASP A 283 -16.21 24.12 4.75
N ASP A 284 -15.00 24.66 4.97
CA ASP A 284 -14.15 25.26 3.93
C ASP A 284 -12.94 24.38 3.59
N ASP A 285 -13.20 23.18 3.07
CA ASP A 285 -12.19 22.20 2.66
C ASP A 285 -11.18 22.76 1.65
N ASP A 286 -11.56 23.76 0.84
CA ASP A 286 -10.67 24.41 -0.14
C ASP A 286 -9.47 25.09 0.54
N THR A 287 -9.58 25.44 1.83
CA THR A 287 -8.46 25.97 2.63
C THR A 287 -7.35 24.94 2.79
N CYS A 288 -7.67 23.64 2.77
CA CYS A 288 -6.70 22.56 2.96
C CYS A 288 -5.79 22.31 1.76
N ASP A 289 -6.07 22.89 0.59
CA ASP A 289 -5.21 22.78 -0.59
C ASP A 289 -3.84 23.47 -0.40
N ASN A 290 -3.78 24.50 0.45
CA ASN A 290 -2.57 25.30 0.68
C ASN A 290 -2.27 25.54 2.17
N VAL A 291 -2.89 24.72 3.05
CA VAL A 291 -2.70 24.83 4.50
C VAL A 291 -1.24 24.66 4.88
N SER A 292 -0.78 25.47 5.83
CA SER A 292 0.60 25.50 6.29
C SER A 292 0.67 25.65 7.82
N ARG A 293 1.81 25.23 8.38
CA ARG A 293 2.15 25.44 9.80
C ARG A 293 1.87 26.89 10.23
N GLY A 294 1.04 27.07 11.25
CA GLY A 294 0.67 28.36 11.83
C GLY A 294 -0.58 29.01 11.24
N ASP A 295 -1.18 28.43 10.21
CA ASP A 295 -2.53 28.81 9.78
C ASP A 295 -3.56 28.35 10.80
N ASP A 296 -4.67 29.08 10.97
CA ASP A 296 -5.75 28.70 11.90
C ASP A 296 -6.33 27.31 11.57
N ALA A 297 -6.32 26.94 10.29
CA ALA A 297 -6.74 25.63 9.81
C ALA A 297 -5.66 24.53 9.99
N CYS A 298 -4.44 24.86 10.41
CA CYS A 298 -3.38 23.89 10.71
C CYS A 298 -3.16 23.84 12.23
N CYS A 299 -3.62 22.78 12.87
CA CYS A 299 -3.39 22.57 14.30
C CYS A 299 -3.96 23.74 15.15
N GLY A 300 -5.03 24.38 14.67
CA GLY A 300 -5.63 25.56 15.32
C GLY A 300 -4.74 26.81 15.32
N GLY A 301 -3.70 26.85 14.48
CA GLY A 301 -2.65 27.87 14.50
C GLY A 301 -1.56 27.62 15.55
N ASP A 302 -1.64 26.52 16.30
CA ASP A 302 -0.65 26.16 17.32
C ASP A 302 0.58 25.54 16.67
N THR A 303 1.66 26.33 16.61
CA THR A 303 2.90 25.89 15.99
C THR A 303 3.69 24.90 16.83
N ASP A 304 3.55 24.94 18.15
CA ASP A 304 4.30 24.04 19.04
C ASP A 304 3.67 22.65 18.99
N MET A 305 2.35 22.56 18.98
CA MET A 305 1.62 21.30 18.82
C MET A 305 1.88 20.66 17.44
N TYR A 306 1.94 21.46 16.37
CA TYR A 306 2.35 20.99 15.04
C TYR A 306 3.79 20.46 15.03
N ASP A 307 4.74 21.21 15.62
CA ASP A 307 6.16 20.84 15.61
C ASP A 307 6.44 19.55 16.41
N GLU A 308 5.78 19.38 17.56
CA GLU A 308 5.91 18.14 18.36
C GLU A 308 5.33 16.93 17.62
N CYS A 309 4.24 17.10 16.88
CA CYS A 309 3.71 16.06 15.99
C CYS A 309 4.70 15.67 14.90
N MET A 310 5.27 16.65 14.18
CA MET A 310 6.26 16.41 13.13
C MET A 310 7.55 15.78 13.69
N ALA A 311 7.97 16.21 14.89
CA ALA A 311 9.12 15.64 15.59
C ALA A 311 8.90 14.17 15.92
N GLN A 312 7.69 13.77 16.30
CA GLN A 312 7.37 12.37 16.57
C GLN A 312 7.46 11.48 15.32
N PHE A 313 6.95 11.94 14.17
CA PHE A 313 7.12 11.23 12.90
C PHE A 313 8.59 11.15 12.49
N THR A 314 9.35 12.24 12.67
CA THR A 314 10.79 12.25 12.39
C THR A 314 11.53 11.24 13.27
N GLU A 315 11.20 11.16 14.56
CA GLU A 315 11.78 10.18 15.49
C GLU A 315 11.54 8.74 15.01
N TRP A 316 10.33 8.43 14.55
CA TRP A 316 10.01 7.09 14.02
C TRP A 316 10.73 6.79 12.71
N SER A 317 10.81 7.77 11.81
CA SER A 317 11.48 7.57 10.52
C SER A 317 13.00 7.49 10.64
N ASP A 318 13.61 8.12 11.64
CA ASP A 318 15.05 8.01 11.92
C ASP A 318 15.49 6.59 12.30
N ASP A 319 14.59 5.75 12.84
CA ASP A 319 14.90 4.32 13.11
C ASP A 319 15.01 3.48 11.82
N SER A 320 14.37 3.94 10.74
CA SER A 320 14.33 3.26 9.44
C SER A 320 15.41 3.74 8.43
N ARG A 321 16.18 4.78 8.76
CA ARG A 321 17.15 5.47 7.87
C ARG A 321 18.61 5.22 8.24
#